data_AF-A0A923YB89-F1
#
_entry.id   AF-A0A923YB89-F1
#
_cell.length_a   1.000
_cell.length_b   1.000
_cell.length_c   1.000
_cell.angle_alpha   90.00
_cell.angle_beta   90.00
_cell.angle_gamma   90.00
#
_symmetry.space_group_name_H-M   'P 1'
#
loop_
_entity.id
_entity.type
_entity.pdbx_description
1 polymer ?
#
loop_
_entity_poly.entity_id
_entity_poly.type
_entity_poly.pdbx_seq_one_letter_code
_entity_poly.pdbx_strand_id
1 'polypeptide(L)'
;SRMFIVGEGSIAAKRLCQFTYDAMWKGIAKVKPGVRLGDIGHTIQTFAEANGFSVVREFCGHGIGQKFHEEPQVLHYGRPGTLEELVPGMMFTIEPMINAGKRDIREAGDGWTIVTKDRSLSAQWEHTILVTDTGFEVMTLSSGSPPTPAFVGT
;
A
#
# COMPACT_ATOMS: atom_id res chain seq x y z
N SER A 1 6.98 -4.63 -4.32
CA SER A 1 6.32 -5.67 -5.16
C SER A 1 5.57 -5.02 -6.34
N ARG A 2 5.12 -5.80 -7.34
CA ARG A 2 4.34 -5.31 -8.50
C ARG A 2 3.28 -6.32 -8.94
N MET A 3 2.18 -5.83 -9.52
CA MET A 3 1.18 -6.66 -10.19
C MET A 3 1.47 -6.78 -11.69
N PHE A 4 1.20 -7.96 -12.25
CA PHE A 4 1.30 -8.23 -13.68
C PHE A 4 0.00 -8.83 -14.21
N ILE A 5 -0.37 -8.46 -15.43
CA ILE A 5 -1.45 -9.09 -16.17
C ILE A 5 -0.85 -10.12 -17.13
N VAL A 6 -1.22 -11.38 -16.96
CA VAL A 6 -0.77 -12.47 -17.84
C VAL A 6 -1.84 -12.74 -18.89
N GLY A 7 -1.45 -12.70 -20.18
CA GLY A 7 -2.38 -12.78 -21.30
C GLY A 7 -3.29 -11.56 -21.37
N GLU A 8 -4.55 -11.76 -21.78
CA GLU A 8 -5.50 -10.66 -21.89
C GLU A 8 -5.90 -10.08 -20.53
N GLY A 9 -6.17 -10.92 -19.53
CA GLY A 9 -6.69 -10.50 -18.22
C GLY A 9 -8.12 -9.93 -18.25
N SER A 10 -8.89 -10.15 -17.19
CA SER A 10 -10.26 -9.61 -17.10
C SER A 10 -10.25 -8.09 -16.86
N ILE A 11 -11.32 -7.41 -17.27
CA ILE A 11 -11.52 -5.97 -17.00
C ILE A 11 -11.47 -5.70 -15.49
N ALA A 12 -12.08 -6.57 -14.69
CA ALA A 12 -12.07 -6.46 -13.24
C ALA A 12 -10.65 -6.57 -12.65
N ALA A 13 -9.84 -7.52 -13.13
CA ALA A 13 -8.47 -7.69 -12.68
C ALA A 13 -7.59 -6.50 -13.06
N LYS A 14 -7.68 -6.01 -14.31
CA LYS A 14 -6.96 -4.81 -14.76
C LYS A 14 -7.32 -3.59 -13.91
N ARG A 15 -8.62 -3.38 -13.66
CA ARG A 15 -9.12 -2.29 -12.83
C ARG A 15 -8.61 -2.39 -11.39
N LEU A 16 -8.66 -3.57 -10.77
CA LEU A 16 -8.17 -3.77 -9.41
C LEU A 16 -6.66 -3.52 -9.31
N CYS A 17 -5.87 -4.02 -10.27
CA CYS A 17 -4.42 -3.81 -10.29
C CYS A 17 -4.06 -2.33 -10.40
N GLN A 18 -4.70 -1.59 -11.31
CA GLN A 18 -4.48 -0.15 -11.45
C GLN A 18 -4.96 0.62 -10.22
N PHE A 19 -6.14 0.29 -9.70
CA PHE A 19 -6.69 0.93 -8.51
C PHE A 19 -5.77 0.79 -7.30
N THR A 20 -5.21 -0.40 -7.11
CA THR A 20 -4.28 -0.69 -5.99
C THR A 20 -2.99 0.11 -6.14
N TYR A 21 -2.49 0.26 -7.37
CA TYR A 21 -1.33 1.12 -7.66
C TYR A 21 -1.62 2.58 -7.29
N ASP A 22 -2.79 3.09 -7.67
CA ASP A 22 -3.21 4.46 -7.32
C ASP A 22 -3.39 4.61 -5.80
N ALA A 23 -3.92 3.59 -5.12
CA ALA A 23 -4.09 3.58 -3.66
C ALA A 23 -2.74 3.67 -2.94
N MET A 24 -1.76 2.86 -3.34
CA MET A 24 -0.38 2.95 -2.84
C MET A 24 0.18 4.37 -3.01
N TRP A 25 0.07 4.94 -4.21
CA TRP A 25 0.57 6.28 -4.49
C TRP A 25 -0.16 7.39 -3.72
N LYS A 26 -1.45 7.24 -3.43
CA LYS A 26 -2.15 8.17 -2.53
C LYS A 26 -1.61 8.12 -1.11
N GLY A 27 -1.27 6.92 -0.63
CA GLY A 27 -0.56 6.75 0.64
C GLY A 27 0.83 7.42 0.60
N ILE A 28 1.62 7.13 -0.43
CA ILE A 28 2.97 7.71 -0.61
C ILE A 28 2.92 9.24 -0.68
N ALA A 29 1.95 9.82 -1.40
CA ALA A 29 1.81 11.27 -1.54
C ALA A 29 1.52 12.01 -0.21
N LYS A 30 1.13 11.29 0.86
CA LYS A 30 1.01 11.86 2.20
C LYS A 30 2.35 12.00 2.93
N VAL A 31 3.37 11.26 2.53
CA VAL A 31 4.63 11.15 3.27
C VAL A 31 5.39 12.47 3.22
N LYS A 32 5.57 13.09 4.37
CA LYS A 32 6.46 14.23 4.61
C LYS A 32 6.65 14.41 6.13
N PRO A 33 7.66 15.16 6.57
CA PRO A 33 7.84 15.44 8.00
C PRO A 33 6.58 16.04 8.65
N GLY A 34 6.28 15.58 9.86
CA GLY A 34 5.14 16.04 10.67
C GLY A 34 3.79 15.37 10.35
N VAL A 35 3.68 14.60 9.27
CA VAL A 35 2.52 13.73 9.01
C VAL A 35 2.61 12.50 9.92
N ARG A 36 1.47 11.88 10.29
CA ARG A 36 1.48 10.65 11.10
C ARG A 36 1.16 9.42 10.27
N LEU A 37 1.69 8.26 10.66
CA LEU A 37 1.46 6.99 9.95
C LEU A 37 -0.03 6.66 9.78
N GLY A 38 -0.88 7.04 10.74
CA GLY A 38 -2.33 6.87 10.64
C GLY A 38 -2.97 7.64 9.47
N ASP A 39 -2.37 8.76 9.04
CA ASP A 39 -2.85 9.55 7.90
C ASP A 39 -2.66 8.80 6.56
N ILE A 40 -1.59 8.01 6.44
CA ILE A 40 -1.32 7.15 5.28
C ILE A 40 -2.42 6.09 5.19
N GLY A 41 -2.63 5.35 6.29
CA GLY A 41 -3.64 4.31 6.36
C GLY A 41 -5.05 4.83 6.13
N HIS A 42 -5.40 5.97 6.76
CA HIS A 42 -6.69 6.61 6.53
C HIS A 42 -6.90 6.99 5.06
N THR A 43 -5.89 7.56 4.41
CA THR A 43 -5.96 7.98 3.00
C THR A 43 -6.22 6.79 2.07
N ILE A 44 -5.49 5.69 2.27
CA ILE A 44 -5.66 4.46 1.48
C ILE A 44 -7.05 3.87 1.71
N GLN A 45 -7.46 3.73 2.97
CA GLN A 45 -8.76 3.16 3.34
C GLN A 45 -9.93 3.97 2.77
N THR A 46 -9.94 5.28 2.97
CA THR A 46 -11.03 6.13 2.46
C THR A 46 -11.12 6.07 0.95
N PHE A 47 -9.98 6.01 0.24
CA PHE A 47 -9.99 5.85 -1.21
C PHE A 47 -10.55 4.48 -1.63
N ALA A 48 -10.11 3.39 -1.01
CA ALA A 48 -10.58 2.03 -1.30
C ALA A 48 -12.08 1.87 -1.04
N GLU A 49 -12.54 2.22 0.16
CA GLU A 49 -13.93 2.01 0.59
C GLU A 49 -14.91 2.87 -0.22
N ALA A 50 -14.53 4.11 -0.58
CA ALA A 50 -15.35 4.97 -1.44
C ALA A 50 -15.54 4.42 -2.86
N ASN A 51 -14.69 3.48 -3.30
CA ASN A 51 -14.75 2.85 -4.62
C ASN A 51 -15.28 1.41 -4.57
N GLY A 52 -15.85 0.99 -3.44
CA GLY A 52 -16.43 -0.34 -3.26
C GLY A 52 -15.41 -1.45 -3.08
N PHE A 53 -14.16 -1.10 -2.78
CA PHE A 53 -13.10 -2.05 -2.43
C PHE A 53 -12.92 -2.13 -0.92
N SER A 54 -12.18 -3.13 -0.45
CA SER A 54 -11.78 -3.23 0.96
C SER A 54 -10.28 -3.42 1.13
N VAL A 55 -9.77 -3.09 2.32
CA VAL A 55 -8.35 -3.19 2.66
C VAL A 55 -8.13 -4.35 3.62
N VAL A 56 -7.13 -5.19 3.34
CA VAL A 56 -6.65 -6.22 4.28
C VAL A 56 -6.11 -5.56 5.54
N ARG A 57 -6.39 -6.11 6.73
CA ARG A 57 -6.04 -5.47 8.01
C ARG A 57 -5.03 -6.23 8.85
N GLU A 58 -4.77 -7.47 8.47
CA GLU A 58 -3.92 -8.43 9.16
C GLU A 58 -2.45 -8.33 8.74
N PHE A 59 -2.18 -7.64 7.64
CA PHE A 59 -0.84 -7.34 7.14
C PHE A 59 -0.66 -5.83 7.00
N CYS A 60 0.59 -5.38 7.12
CA CYS A 60 0.96 -3.98 7.06
C CYS A 60 2.30 -3.83 6.34
N GLY A 61 2.63 -2.59 5.97
CA GLY A 61 4.02 -2.28 5.65
C GLY A 61 4.86 -2.26 6.92
N HIS A 62 6.16 -2.10 6.76
CA HIS A 62 7.12 -2.24 7.84
C HIS A 62 8.30 -1.28 7.64
N GLY A 63 8.98 -0.94 8.73
CA GLY A 63 10.33 -0.38 8.66
C GLY A 63 11.27 -1.38 7.96
N ILE A 64 12.23 -0.85 7.21
CA ILE A 64 13.21 -1.66 6.48
C ILE A 64 14.57 -0.97 6.51
N GLY A 65 15.61 -1.77 6.75
CA GLY A 65 16.97 -1.27 6.89
C GLY A 65 17.96 -2.40 7.13
N GLN A 66 18.54 -2.46 8.33
CA GLN A 66 19.45 -3.55 8.70
C GLN A 66 18.69 -4.88 8.91
N LYS A 67 17.42 -4.81 9.32
CA LYS A 67 16.51 -5.95 9.40
C LYS A 67 15.52 -5.90 8.24
N PHE A 68 15.02 -7.08 7.88
CA PHE A 68 14.05 -7.18 6.79
C PHE A 68 12.71 -6.54 7.17
N HIS A 69 12.13 -6.94 8.31
CA HIS A 69 10.97 -6.28 8.91
C HIS A 69 11.36 -5.70 10.28
N GLU A 70 11.16 -4.39 10.46
CA GLU A 70 11.33 -3.69 11.73
C GLU A 70 10.22 -2.64 11.93
N GLU A 71 10.22 -1.97 13.08
CA GLU A 71 9.31 -0.84 13.29
C GLU A 71 9.66 0.32 12.33
N PRO A 72 8.68 1.10 11.88
CA PRO A 72 7.28 1.07 12.32
C PRO A 72 6.40 0.08 11.53
N GLN A 73 5.32 -0.39 12.15
CA GLN A 73 4.19 -1.00 11.42
C GLN A 73 3.38 0.07 10.67
N VAL A 74 3.32 -0.06 9.34
CA VAL A 74 2.63 0.90 8.45
C VAL A 74 1.29 0.35 8.02
N LEU A 75 0.24 0.67 8.78
CA LEU A 75 -1.13 0.21 8.49
C LEU A 75 -1.68 0.90 7.23
N HIS A 76 -2.41 0.15 6.40
CA HIS A 76 -3.10 0.68 5.20
C HIS A 76 -4.56 1.07 5.48
N TYR A 77 -4.91 1.14 6.76
CA TYR A 77 -6.18 1.59 7.30
C TYR A 77 -5.93 2.37 8.59
N GLY A 78 -6.85 3.24 9.00
CA GLY A 78 -6.65 3.99 10.23
C GLY A 78 -7.45 5.27 10.36
N ARG A 79 -7.04 6.06 11.35
CA ARG A 79 -7.61 7.37 11.68
C ARG A 79 -6.57 8.46 11.48
N PRO A 80 -6.97 9.65 11.02
CA PRO A 80 -6.05 10.78 10.90
C PRO A 80 -5.37 11.13 12.23
N GLY A 81 -4.12 11.56 12.17
CA GLY A 81 -3.36 12.04 13.33
C GLY A 81 -3.01 10.99 14.39
N THR A 82 -3.12 9.70 14.11
CA THR A 82 -2.71 8.62 15.03
C THR A 82 -1.40 7.96 14.59
N LEU A 83 -0.81 7.16 15.48
CA LEU A 83 0.49 6.48 15.29
C LEU A 83 1.66 7.48 15.27
N GLU A 84 2.86 6.97 14.96
CA GLU A 84 4.11 7.72 14.98
C GLU A 84 4.10 8.86 13.96
N GLU A 85 4.78 9.94 14.34
CA GLU A 85 5.02 11.08 13.46
C GLU A 85 6.22 10.81 12.57
N LEU A 86 6.09 11.13 11.30
CA LEU A 86 7.14 10.96 10.30
C LEU A 86 8.21 12.03 10.49
N VAL A 87 9.47 11.59 10.56
CA VAL A 87 10.64 12.46 10.61
C VAL A 87 11.62 12.11 9.49
N PRO A 88 12.42 13.08 9.00
CA PRO A 88 13.43 12.81 7.97
C PRO A 88 14.36 11.66 8.37
N GLY A 89 14.70 10.82 7.38
CA GLY A 89 15.55 9.64 7.56
C GLY A 89 14.80 8.35 7.91
N MET A 90 13.51 8.41 8.26
CA MET A 90 12.70 7.19 8.39
C MET A 90 12.58 6.47 7.04
N MET A 91 12.69 5.13 7.08
CA MET A 91 12.55 4.28 5.89
C MET A 91 11.57 3.14 6.18
N PHE A 92 10.57 2.99 5.32
CA PHE A 92 9.53 1.97 5.48
C PHE A 92 8.85 1.64 4.16
N THR A 93 8.09 0.53 4.13
CA THR A 93 7.29 0.13 2.98
C THR A 93 5.86 0.68 3.06
N ILE A 94 5.31 1.05 1.92
CA ILE A 94 3.86 1.24 1.74
C ILE A 94 3.41 0.19 0.75
N GLU A 95 2.66 -0.80 1.23
CA GLU A 95 2.35 -2.04 0.50
C GLU A 95 0.88 -2.50 0.54
N PRO A 96 -0.10 -1.61 0.22
CA PRO A 96 -1.51 -1.92 0.44
C PRO A 96 -1.99 -3.14 -0.37
N MET A 97 -2.69 -4.03 0.33
CA MET A 97 -3.43 -5.15 -0.23
C MET A 97 -4.92 -4.79 -0.30
N ILE A 98 -5.44 -4.69 -1.52
CA ILE A 98 -6.82 -4.25 -1.79
C ILE A 98 -7.62 -5.40 -2.38
N ASN A 99 -8.77 -5.69 -1.77
CA ASN A 99 -9.68 -6.76 -2.19
C ASN A 99 -10.84 -6.19 -3.00
N ALA A 100 -11.24 -6.93 -4.03
CA ALA A 100 -12.47 -6.68 -4.80
C ALA A 100 -13.75 -6.95 -3.98
N GLY A 101 -13.67 -7.87 -3.01
CA GLY A 101 -14.76 -8.22 -2.11
C GLY A 101 -14.53 -7.72 -0.69
N LYS A 102 -14.75 -8.59 0.29
CA LYS A 102 -14.64 -8.30 1.72
C LYS A 102 -13.18 -8.30 2.20
N ARG A 103 -12.94 -7.65 3.34
CA ARG A 103 -11.60 -7.52 3.93
C ARG A 103 -11.02 -8.83 4.46
N ASP A 104 -11.90 -9.75 4.88
CA ASP A 104 -11.49 -10.94 5.63
C ASP A 104 -10.66 -11.89 4.76
N ILE A 105 -9.56 -12.37 5.33
CA ILE A 105 -8.63 -13.31 4.70
C ILE A 105 -8.67 -14.69 5.38
N ARG A 106 -7.99 -15.66 4.78
CA ARG A 106 -7.74 -16.99 5.34
C ARG A 106 -6.38 -17.49 4.89
N GLU A 107 -5.62 -18.08 5.81
CA GLU A 107 -4.42 -18.85 5.49
C GLU A 107 -4.79 -20.20 4.85
N ALA A 108 -4.06 -20.62 3.83
CA ALA A 108 -4.18 -21.94 3.24
C ALA A 108 -3.51 -23.02 4.12
N GLY A 109 -3.61 -24.28 3.72
CA GLY A 109 -3.03 -25.39 4.50
C GLY A 109 -1.49 -25.49 4.44
N ASP A 110 -0.82 -24.59 3.72
CA ASP A 110 0.63 -24.61 3.53
C ASP A 110 1.40 -23.72 4.52
N GLY A 111 0.71 -23.00 5.40
CA GLY A 111 1.31 -22.12 6.40
C GLY A 111 1.79 -20.76 5.89
N TRP A 112 1.49 -20.42 4.63
CA TRP A 112 2.01 -19.19 4.00
C TRP A 112 1.00 -18.49 3.10
N THR A 113 0.28 -19.24 2.28
CA THR A 113 -0.58 -18.65 1.25
C THR A 113 -1.79 -18.00 1.89
N ILE A 114 -1.97 -16.71 1.64
CA ILE A 114 -3.13 -15.96 2.09
C ILE A 114 -4.10 -15.78 0.94
N VAL A 115 -5.37 -16.11 1.18
CA VAL A 115 -6.46 -15.91 0.22
C VAL A 115 -7.57 -15.07 0.84
N THR A 116 -8.33 -14.36 0.02
CA THR A 116 -9.58 -13.73 0.46
C THR A 116 -10.57 -14.80 0.91
N LYS A 117 -11.26 -14.57 2.03
CA LYS A 117 -12.21 -15.54 2.59
C LYS A 117 -13.41 -15.76 1.67
N ASP A 118 -13.78 -14.76 0.89
CA ASP A 118 -14.86 -14.81 -0.11
C ASP A 118 -14.39 -15.21 -1.51
N ARG A 119 -13.09 -15.50 -1.69
CA ARG A 119 -12.46 -15.89 -2.97
C ARG A 119 -12.51 -14.81 -4.06
N SER A 120 -12.82 -13.57 -3.71
CA SER A 120 -12.68 -12.42 -4.62
C SER A 120 -11.20 -12.14 -4.94
N LEU A 121 -10.95 -11.40 -6.03
CA LEU A 121 -9.60 -10.99 -6.39
C LEU A 121 -9.00 -10.05 -5.33
N SER A 122 -7.69 -10.13 -5.15
CA SER A 122 -6.88 -9.18 -4.37
C SER A 122 -5.70 -8.73 -5.22
N ALA A 123 -5.21 -7.52 -4.99
CA ALA A 123 -4.00 -7.00 -5.63
C ALA A 123 -3.15 -6.26 -4.59
N GLN A 124 -1.83 -6.21 -4.83
CA GLN A 124 -0.87 -5.52 -3.98
C GLN A 124 0.18 -4.80 -4.84
N TRP A 125 0.53 -3.59 -4.42
CA TRP A 125 1.73 -2.89 -4.90
C TRP A 125 2.54 -2.44 -3.70
N GLU A 126 3.84 -2.29 -3.88
CA GLU A 126 4.71 -1.86 -2.80
C GLU A 126 5.92 -1.08 -3.31
N HIS A 127 6.25 -0.03 -2.55
CA HIS A 127 7.53 0.65 -2.61
C HIS A 127 8.13 0.85 -1.22
N THR A 128 9.46 0.79 -1.15
CA THR A 128 10.25 1.34 -0.03
C THR A 128 10.39 2.85 -0.19
N ILE A 129 10.06 3.58 0.87
CA ILE A 129 10.00 5.03 0.93
C ILE A 129 10.98 5.55 1.97
N LEU A 130 11.77 6.55 1.59
CA LEU A 130 12.58 7.36 2.50
C LEU A 130 11.84 8.69 2.77
N VAL A 131 11.66 9.05 4.04
CA VAL A 131 11.19 10.40 4.41
C VAL A 131 12.34 11.38 4.26
N THR A 132 12.16 12.42 3.46
CA THR A 132 13.15 13.49 3.26
C THR A 132 12.79 14.72 4.08
N ASP A 133 13.61 15.78 4.06
CA ASP A 133 13.36 17.02 4.79
C ASP A 133 12.07 17.75 4.36
N THR A 134 11.56 17.47 3.16
CA THR A 134 10.39 18.17 2.58
C THR A 134 9.29 17.23 2.09
N GLY A 135 9.53 15.92 2.07
CA GLY A 135 8.61 14.96 1.47
C GLY A 135 9.12 13.53 1.55
N PHE A 136 9.24 12.90 0.39
CA PHE A 136 9.65 11.51 0.27
C PHE A 136 10.53 11.28 -0.96
N GLU A 137 11.32 10.20 -0.90
CA GLU A 137 12.02 9.60 -2.02
C GLU A 137 11.60 8.13 -2.14
N VAL A 138 11.38 7.65 -3.37
CA VAL A 138 11.00 6.26 -3.62
C VAL A 138 12.23 5.45 -4.01
N MET A 139 12.73 4.62 -3.10
CA MET A 139 14.00 3.90 -3.23
C MET A 139 13.95 2.73 -4.22
N THR A 140 12.76 2.35 -4.68
CA THR A 140 12.51 1.14 -5.47
C THR A 140 11.82 1.44 -6.81
N LEU A 141 11.88 2.70 -7.27
CA LEU A 141 11.54 3.05 -8.64
C LEU A 141 12.57 2.45 -9.60
N SER A 142 12.09 1.97 -10.75
CA SER A 142 12.93 1.45 -11.82
C SER A 142 12.40 1.92 -13.16
N SER A 143 13.18 1.79 -14.23
CA SER A 143 12.73 2.07 -15.61
C SER A 143 11.50 1.25 -16.03
N GLY A 144 11.28 0.06 -15.45
CA GLY A 144 10.11 -0.77 -15.70
C GLY A 144 8.93 -0.52 -14.77
N SER A 145 8.98 0.50 -13.91
CA SER A 145 7.82 0.88 -13.10
C SER A 145 6.75 1.51 -14.00
N PRO A 146 5.45 1.31 -13.74
CA PRO A 146 4.44 2.16 -14.34
C PRO A 146 4.73 3.64 -14.04
N PRO A 147 4.26 4.58 -14.87
CA PRO A 147 4.42 5.99 -14.58
C PRO A 147 3.85 6.35 -13.20
N THR A 148 4.50 7.29 -12.51
CA THR A 148 3.92 7.90 -11.32
C THR A 148 2.57 8.54 -11.69
N PRO A 149 1.48 8.31 -10.93
CA PRO A 149 0.19 8.89 -11.25
C PRO A 149 0.22 10.42 -11.28
N ALA A 150 -0.51 11.03 -12.21
CA ALA A 150 -0.51 12.48 -12.43
C ALA A 150 -0.96 13.32 -11.21
N PHE A 151 -1.64 12.71 -10.24
CA PHE A 151 -2.03 13.40 -8.99
C PHE A 151 -0.88 13.53 -7.98
N VAL A 152 0.27 12.90 -8.24
CA VAL A 152 1.47 13.01 -7.42
C VAL A 152 2.37 14.07 -8.07
N GLY A 153 2.23 15.33 -7.66
CA GLY A 153 3.03 16.44 -8.23
C GLY A 153 2.32 17.79 -8.41
N THR A 154 1.29 18.08 -7.60
CA THR A 154 0.69 19.43 -7.46
C THR A 154 0.84 19.93 -6.04
#